data_AF-A0A6J5XB54-F1
#
_entry.id   AF-A0A6J5XB54-F1
#
_cell.length_a   1.000
_cell.length_b   1.000
_cell.length_c   1.000
_cell.angle_alpha   90.00
_cell.angle_beta   90.00
_cell.angle_gamma   90.00
#
_symmetry.space_group_name_H-M   'P 1'
#
loop_
_entity.id
_entity.type
_entity.pdbx_description
1 polymer ?
#
loop_
_entity_poly.entity_id
_entity_poly.type
_entity_poly.pdbx_seq_one_letter_code
_entity_poly.pdbx_strand_id
1 'polypeptide(L)'
;MTSCSQTVAGIPVVDFSNADCLKPGTSSWLSARKDVCRALEELGCFMAILPSKVPPELQKTFFDAFDELFNFPVDTPEKPFRAGYITSSSRQKGLGIVNGTNPNPPFG
;
A
#
# COMPACT_ATOMS: atom_id res chain seq x y z
N MET A 1 -1.23 33.02 -9.23
CA MET A 1 -0.59 31.68 -9.21
C MET A 1 -1.43 30.78 -8.33
N THR A 2 -2.41 30.11 -8.91
CA THR A 2 -3.36 29.26 -8.17
C THR A 2 -2.95 27.81 -8.41
N SER A 3 -2.36 27.17 -7.40
CA SER A 3 -2.09 25.73 -7.42
C SER A 3 -3.44 25.03 -7.30
N CYS A 4 -3.91 24.43 -8.38
CA CYS A 4 -5.10 23.58 -8.35
C CYS A 4 -4.71 22.28 -7.63
N SER A 5 -5.03 22.19 -6.34
CA SER A 5 -5.01 20.93 -5.61
C SER A 5 -6.01 19.98 -6.28
N GLN A 6 -5.50 19.01 -7.03
CA GLN A 6 -6.34 17.96 -7.60
C GLN A 6 -6.87 17.10 -6.45
N THR A 7 -8.18 16.92 -6.41
CA THR A 7 -8.87 16.08 -5.44
C THR A 7 -9.74 15.07 -6.17
N VAL A 8 -9.77 13.84 -5.67
CA VAL A 8 -10.67 12.79 -6.14
C VAL A 8 -11.59 12.44 -4.99
N ALA A 9 -12.91 12.67 -5.18
CA ALA A 9 -13.90 12.49 -4.12
C ALA A 9 -13.56 13.22 -2.80
N GLY A 10 -12.94 14.41 -2.89
CA GLY A 10 -12.53 15.20 -1.73
C GLY A 10 -11.21 14.76 -1.09
N ILE A 11 -10.57 13.68 -1.58
CA ILE A 11 -9.26 13.23 -1.11
C ILE A 11 -8.16 13.95 -1.91
N PRO A 12 -7.17 14.59 -1.25
CA PRO A 12 -6.01 15.18 -1.91
C PRO A 12 -5.27 14.13 -2.75
N VAL A 13 -4.89 14.51 -3.97
CA VAL A 13 -4.07 13.67 -4.84
C VAL A 13 -2.66 14.20 -4.86
N VAL A 14 -1.68 13.32 -4.66
CA VAL A 14 -0.26 13.62 -4.83
C VAL A 14 0.28 12.78 -5.98
N ASP A 15 0.76 13.47 -7.03
CA ASP A 15 1.28 12.83 -8.23
C ASP A 15 2.79 12.57 -8.13
N PHE A 16 3.17 11.29 -8.09
CA PHE A 16 4.56 10.82 -8.09
C PHE A 16 5.02 10.37 -9.47
N SER A 17 4.35 10.82 -10.54
CA SER A 17 4.72 10.49 -11.92
C SER A 17 6.09 11.03 -12.32
N ASN A 18 6.51 12.14 -11.73
CA ASN A 18 7.88 12.60 -11.84
C ASN A 18 8.78 11.77 -10.90
N ALA A 19 9.74 11.04 -11.46
CA ALA A 19 10.68 10.22 -10.71
C ALA A 19 11.51 11.02 -9.68
N ASP A 20 11.72 12.32 -9.90
CA ASP A 20 12.43 13.18 -8.96
C ASP A 20 11.63 13.45 -7.69
N CYS A 21 10.30 13.28 -7.69
CA CYS A 21 9.48 13.35 -6.47
C CYS A 21 9.89 12.32 -5.41
N LEU A 22 10.58 11.25 -5.80
CA LEU A 22 11.08 10.20 -4.91
C LEU A 22 12.58 10.33 -4.60
N LYS A 23 13.26 11.37 -5.11
CA LYS A 23 14.69 11.61 -4.90
C LYS A 23 14.89 12.72 -3.87
N PRO A 24 15.39 12.41 -2.65
CA PRO A 24 15.64 13.42 -1.62
C PRO A 24 16.49 14.58 -2.13
N GLY A 25 16.13 15.81 -1.75
CA GLY A 25 16.88 17.02 -2.07
C GLY A 25 16.56 17.67 -3.42
N THR A 26 15.74 17.06 -4.27
CA THR A 26 15.25 17.72 -5.49
C THR A 26 14.11 18.69 -5.18
N SER A 27 13.87 19.67 -6.07
CA SER A 27 12.72 20.58 -5.95
C SER A 27 11.39 19.83 -6.03
N SER A 28 11.28 18.83 -6.91
CA SER A 28 10.10 17.97 -7.03
C SER A 28 9.83 17.20 -5.72
N TRP A 29 10.87 16.65 -5.08
CA TRP A 29 10.72 15.97 -3.80
C TRP A 29 10.29 16.92 -2.68
N LEU A 30 10.85 18.14 -2.62
CA LEU A 30 10.43 19.15 -1.64
C LEU A 30 8.96 19.54 -1.81
N SER A 31 8.50 19.68 -3.06
CA SER A 31 7.10 19.96 -3.37
C SER A 31 6.20 18.81 -2.97
N ALA A 32 6.52 17.58 -3.40
CA ALA A 32 5.74 16.39 -3.07
C ALA A 32 5.65 16.15 -1.55
N ARG A 33 6.77 16.34 -0.83
CA ARG A 33 6.79 16.29 0.64
C ARG A 33 5.82 17.30 1.25
N LYS A 34 5.83 18.54 0.77
CA LYS A 34 4.94 19.59 1.27
C LYS A 34 3.47 19.23 1.04
N ASP A 35 3.13 18.68 -0.11
CA ASP A 35 1.77 18.24 -0.44
C ASP A 35 1.31 17.06 0.43
N VAL A 36 2.19 16.08 0.64
CA VAL A 36 1.95 14.95 1.56
C VAL A 36 1.72 15.45 2.99
N CYS A 37 2.62 16.28 3.53
CA CYS A 37 2.49 16.80 4.89
C CYS A 37 1.16 17.52 5.07
N ARG A 38 0.82 18.42 4.14
CA ARG A 38 -0.44 19.16 4.18
C ARG A 38 -1.66 18.24 4.16
N ALA A 39 -1.69 17.24 3.27
CA ALA A 39 -2.83 16.32 3.18
C ALA A 39 -3.00 15.48 4.47
N LEU A 40 -1.89 15.08 5.09
CA LEU A 40 -1.91 14.35 6.36
C LEU A 40 -2.34 15.25 7.54
N GLU A 41 -1.93 16.52 7.54
CA GLU A 41 -2.31 17.50 8.57
C GLU A 41 -3.80 17.89 8.46
N GLU A 42 -4.32 18.08 7.24
CA GLU A 42 -5.68 18.57 7.01
C GLU A 42 -6.74 17.46 6.99
N LEU A 43 -6.45 16.32 6.37
CA LEU A 43 -7.42 15.22 6.18
C LEU A 43 -6.98 13.89 6.81
N GLY A 44 -5.68 13.69 7.04
CA GLY A 44 -5.14 12.43 7.53
C GLY A 44 -4.93 11.37 6.45
N CYS A 45 -5.24 11.67 5.18
CA CYS A 45 -5.02 10.76 4.05
C CYS A 45 -4.82 11.50 2.73
N PHE A 46 -4.28 10.78 1.74
CA PHE A 46 -4.15 11.24 0.35
C PHE A 46 -4.15 10.04 -0.60
N MET A 47 -4.47 10.29 -1.86
CA MET A 47 -4.32 9.34 -2.95
C MET A 47 -2.98 9.59 -3.65
N ALA A 48 -2.17 8.55 -3.82
CA ALA A 48 -0.90 8.63 -4.53
C ALA A 48 -1.05 8.11 -5.96
N ILE A 49 -0.59 8.87 -6.96
CA ILE A 49 -0.42 8.37 -8.33
C ILE A 49 1.02 7.91 -8.50
N LEU A 50 1.21 6.61 -8.79
CA LEU A 50 2.52 5.99 -9.00
C LEU A 50 2.53 5.28 -10.36
N PRO A 51 3.00 5.92 -11.44
CA PRO A 51 3.03 5.26 -12.74
C PRO A 51 4.10 4.16 -12.76
N SER A 52 3.72 3.05 -13.41
CA SER A 52 4.64 1.99 -13.83
C SER A 52 5.36 1.24 -12.70
N LYS A 53 4.91 1.34 -11.44
CA LYS A 53 5.53 0.63 -10.31
C LYS A 53 5.04 -0.80 -10.14
N VAL A 54 3.85 -1.13 -10.65
CA VAL A 54 3.29 -2.48 -10.58
C VAL A 54 2.82 -2.91 -11.96
N PRO A 55 3.42 -3.97 -12.56
CA PRO A 55 2.95 -4.54 -13.82
C PRO A 55 1.46 -4.92 -13.71
N PRO A 56 0.61 -4.63 -14.72
CA PRO A 56 -0.81 -5.00 -14.69
C PRO A 56 -1.03 -6.50 -14.46
N GLU A 57 -0.17 -7.34 -15.05
CA GLU A 57 -0.19 -8.80 -14.88
C GLU A 57 0.05 -9.22 -13.43
N LEU A 58 0.94 -8.51 -12.73
CA LEU A 58 1.20 -8.75 -11.31
C LEU A 58 -0.01 -8.36 -10.47
N GLN A 59 -0.69 -7.26 -10.79
CA GLN A 59 -1.92 -6.86 -10.07
C GLN A 59 -2.98 -7.95 -10.19
N LYS A 60 -3.26 -8.42 -11.42
CA LYS A 60 -4.24 -9.49 -11.65
C LYS A 60 -3.89 -10.76 -10.89
N THR A 61 -2.67 -11.25 -11.08
CA THR A 61 -2.19 -12.49 -10.43
C THR A 61 -2.27 -12.39 -8.91
N PHE A 62 -1.93 -11.23 -8.35
CA PHE A 62 -1.99 -10.99 -6.91
C PHE A 62 -3.43 -11.04 -6.39
N PHE A 63 -4.37 -10.34 -7.04
CA PHE A 63 -5.78 -10.37 -6.63
C PHE A 63 -6.42 -11.75 -6.78
N ASP A 64 -6.15 -12.46 -7.89
CA ASP A 64 -6.63 -13.82 -8.11
C ASP A 64 -6.16 -14.77 -6.98
N ALA A 65 -4.90 -14.65 -6.55
CA ALA A 65 -4.35 -15.45 -5.45
C ALA A 65 -4.97 -15.13 -4.08
N PHE A 66 -5.32 -13.87 -3.81
CA PHE A 66 -6.04 -13.50 -2.58
C PHE A 66 -7.48 -14.00 -2.59
N ASP A 67 -8.16 -13.93 -3.73
CA ASP A 67 -9.50 -14.48 -3.88
C ASP A 67 -9.50 -15.99 -3.61
N GLU A 68 -8.53 -16.74 -4.15
CA GLU A 68 -8.37 -18.16 -3.83
C GLU A 68 -8.12 -18.39 -2.34
N LEU A 69 -7.19 -17.64 -1.74
CA LEU A 69 -6.82 -17.78 -0.33
C LEU A 69 -7.99 -17.52 0.63
N PHE A 70 -8.80 -16.49 0.39
CA PHE A 70 -9.89 -16.12 1.30
C PHE A 70 -11.16 -16.95 1.12
N ASN A 71 -11.36 -17.50 -0.08
CA ASN A 71 -12.44 -18.45 -0.37
C ASN A 71 -12.14 -19.88 0.10
N PHE A 72 -10.91 -20.16 0.54
CA PHE A 72 -10.54 -21.46 1.07
C PHE A 72 -11.33 -21.81 2.34
N PRO A 73 -11.88 -23.04 2.45
CA PRO A 73 -12.68 -23.47 3.60
C PRO A 73 -11.83 -23.47 4.88
N VAL A 74 -12.43 -22.99 5.97
CA VAL A 74 -11.76 -22.82 7.28
C VAL A 74 -11.39 -24.16 7.94
N ASP A 75 -11.96 -25.28 7.48
CA ASP A 75 -11.80 -26.61 8.07
C ASP A 75 -10.50 -27.33 7.69
N THR A 76 -9.61 -26.70 6.93
CA THR A 76 -8.27 -27.27 6.71
C THR A 76 -7.40 -27.13 7.95
N PRO A 77 -6.76 -28.21 8.41
CA PRO A 77 -5.97 -28.24 9.63
C PRO A 77 -4.96 -27.08 9.62
N GLU A 78 -4.97 -26.33 10.72
CA GLU A 78 -4.11 -25.18 10.96
C GLU A 78 -2.67 -25.44 10.49
N LYS A 79 -2.16 -24.51 9.67
CA LYS A 79 -0.76 -24.27 9.30
C LYS A 79 -0.34 -24.87 7.94
N PRO A 80 -0.27 -23.99 6.91
CA PRO A 80 0.94 -23.99 6.09
C PRO A 80 1.62 -22.62 5.98
N PHE A 81 0.99 -21.53 6.42
CA PHE A 81 1.55 -20.19 6.22
C PHE A 81 2.37 -19.72 7.42
N ARG A 82 3.70 -19.66 7.23
CA ARG A 82 4.65 -19.02 8.16
C ARG A 82 4.44 -17.49 8.26
N ALA A 83 3.59 -16.93 7.40
CA ALA A 83 3.03 -15.58 7.49
C ALA A 83 1.66 -15.67 8.21
N GLY A 84 1.52 -14.99 9.34
CA GLY A 84 0.40 -15.18 10.26
C GLY A 84 -0.96 -14.83 9.62
N TYR A 85 -1.90 -15.77 9.72
CA TYR A 85 -3.32 -15.52 9.46
C TYR A 85 -3.90 -14.75 10.65
N ILE A 86 -4.46 -13.57 10.42
CA ILE A 86 -5.03 -12.73 11.47
C ILE A 86 -6.54 -12.72 11.28
N THR A 87 -7.26 -13.43 12.13
CA THR A 87 -8.72 -13.34 12.23
C THR A 87 -9.05 -12.41 13.39
N SER A 88 -9.53 -11.20 13.08
CA SER A 88 -10.00 -10.25 14.11
C SER A 88 -11.46 -10.51 14.49
N SER A 89 -12.27 -11.10 13.60
CA SER A 89 -13.67 -11.45 13.82
C SER A 89 -14.19 -12.41 12.73
N SER A 90 -15.38 -13.02 12.92
CA SER A 90 -16.00 -13.94 11.95
C SER A 90 -16.30 -13.34 10.57
N ARG A 91 -16.21 -12.02 10.42
CA ARG A 91 -16.43 -11.30 9.15
C ARG A 91 -15.15 -10.77 8.50
N GLN A 92 -14.02 -10.83 9.20
CA GLN A 92 -12.76 -10.24 8.74
C GLN A 92 -11.65 -11.29 8.79
N LYS A 93 -11.20 -11.69 7.60
CA LYS A 93 -10.01 -12.51 7.39
C LYS A 93 -8.89 -11.59 6.92
N GLY A 94 -7.73 -11.66 7.56
CA GLY A 94 -6.54 -10.90 7.17
C GLY A 94 -5.32 -11.82 7.08
N LEU A 95 -4.36 -11.44 6.23
CA LEU A 95 -3.04 -12.08 6.14
C LEU A 95 -1.98 -11.01 6.43
N GLY A 96 -1.10 -11.29 7.39
CA GLY A 96 0.00 -10.40 7.77
C GLY A 96 1.36 -10.99 7.39
N ILE A 97 2.17 -10.22 6.66
CA ILE A 97 3.60 -10.51 6.46
C ILE A 97 4.38 -9.48 7.28
N VAL A 98 5.04 -9.92 8.35
CA VAL A 98 5.90 -9.07 9.17
C VAL A 98 7.35 -9.31 8.76
N ASN A 99 8.12 -8.25 8.51
CA ASN A 99 9.54 -8.32 8.13
C ASN A 99 9.83 -9.13 6.85
N GLY A 100 9.03 -9.01 5.79
CA GLY A 100 9.19 -9.77 4.54
C GLY A 100 10.52 -9.58 3.78
N THR A 101 11.38 -8.66 4.21
CA THR A 101 12.70 -8.39 3.63
C THR A 101 13.86 -8.86 4.51
N ASN A 102 13.60 -9.35 5.73
CA ASN A 102 14.66 -9.89 6.59
C ASN A 102 14.75 -11.41 6.39
N PRO A 103 15.85 -11.94 5.83
CA PRO A 103 16.04 -13.38 5.66
C PRO A 103 16.26 -14.11 7.00
N ASN A 104 16.61 -13.38 8.06
CA ASN A 104 16.83 -13.94 9.39
C ASN A 104 15.54 -13.82 10.23
N PRO A 105 15.09 -14.89 10.89
CA PRO A 105 13.92 -14.83 11.76
C PRO A 105 14.15 -13.85 12.92
N PRO A 106 13.09 -13.21 13.44
CA PRO A 106 13.20 -12.21 14.52
C PRO A 106 13.72 -12.80 15.85
N PHE A 107 13.88 -14.12 15.95
CA PHE A 107 14.53 -14.80 17.05
C PHE A 107 15.58 -15.75 16.48
N GLY A 108 16.78 -15.23 16.29
CA GLY A 108 18.01 -15.95 15.98
C GLY A 108 19.14 -15.35 16.79
#